data_AF-A0A178UEY5-F1
#
_entry.id   AF-A0A178UEY5-F1
#
_cell.length_a   1.000
_cell.length_b   1.000
_cell.length_c   1.000
_cell.angle_alpha   90.00
_cell.angle_beta   90.00
_cell.angle_gamma   90.00
#
_symmetry.space_group_name_H-M   'P 1'
#
loop_
_entity.id
_entity.type
_entity.pdbx_description
1 polymer ?
#
loop_
_entity_poly.entity_id
_entity_poly.type
_entity_poly.pdbx_seq_one_letter_code
_entity_poly.pdbx_strand_id
1 'polypeptide(L)'
;MKLLPNPSLTLFPFFTPYTSKHIFRPIKVSVSVQTPPPDFDFRNDIASESRAAIAKTYPELLDLADNGTLILVQKQSFGPVPAWRKEFVEPEAIWLVGTSHISPESASIVERVVRTVKPDNVAVELCRSRKVQFFIQTKFGFREI
;
A
#
# COMPACT_ATOMS: atom_id res chain seq x y z
N MET A 1 32.76 46.01 9.72
CA MET A 1 31.90 45.06 8.97
C MET A 1 31.91 43.74 9.73
N LYS A 2 30.74 43.35 10.28
CA LYS A 2 30.58 42.16 11.12
C LYS A 2 30.50 40.92 10.22
N LEU A 3 31.46 40.01 10.35
CA LEU A 3 31.35 38.66 9.83
C LEU A 3 30.62 37.82 10.88
N LEU A 4 29.42 37.36 10.55
CA LEU A 4 28.59 36.52 11.41
C LEU A 4 29.20 35.11 11.46
N PRO A 5 29.47 34.56 12.66
CA PRO A 5 29.82 33.15 12.80
C PRO A 5 28.57 32.25 12.63
N ASN A 6 28.78 31.20 11.85
CA ASN A 6 27.83 30.15 11.47
C ASN A 6 27.22 29.49 12.73
N PRO A 7 25.89 29.50 12.93
CA PRO A 7 25.28 28.85 14.08
C PRO A 7 25.32 27.33 13.91
N SER A 8 26.29 26.73 14.59
CA SER A 8 26.12 25.57 15.46
C SER A 8 25.17 24.46 14.99
N LEU A 9 25.78 23.32 14.71
CA LEU A 9 25.26 21.97 14.91
C LEU A 9 24.34 21.91 16.15
N THR A 10 23.03 22.01 15.94
CA THR A 10 22.04 21.75 16.98
C THR A 10 21.90 20.23 17.14
N LEU A 11 22.74 19.72 18.02
CA LEU A 11 22.58 18.45 18.71
C LEU A 11 21.14 18.34 19.24
N PHE A 12 20.34 17.45 18.65
CA PHE A 12 18.98 17.16 19.10
C PHE A 12 19.01 16.75 20.59
N PRO A 13 18.14 17.31 21.44
CA PRO A 13 18.19 17.04 22.86
C PRO A 13 17.67 15.63 23.18
N PHE A 14 18.50 14.88 23.88
CA PHE A 14 18.15 13.91 24.93
C PHE A 14 17.14 12.80 24.59
N PHE A 15 17.67 11.67 24.09
CA PHE A 15 17.11 10.36 24.44
C PHE A 15 17.36 10.12 25.93
N THR A 16 16.40 10.46 26.80
CA THR A 16 16.34 9.84 28.12
C THR A 16 15.66 8.47 27.96
N PRO A 17 16.27 7.36 28.40
CA PRO A 17 15.58 6.09 28.43
C PRO A 17 14.46 6.19 29.47
N TYR A 18 13.22 6.29 29.02
CA TYR A 18 12.04 6.18 29.89
C TYR A 18 11.98 4.75 30.43
N THR A 19 12.57 4.54 31.61
CA THR A 19 12.49 3.29 32.37
C THR A 19 11.14 3.20 33.08
N SER A 20 10.04 3.27 32.34
CA SER A 20 8.76 2.89 32.93
C SER A 20 8.62 1.39 32.90
N LYS A 21 8.77 0.79 34.07
CA LYS A 21 8.33 -0.57 34.37
C LYS A 21 6.79 -0.57 34.46
N HIS A 22 6.09 -0.22 33.39
CA HIS A 22 4.70 -0.60 33.26
C HIS A 22 4.69 -2.11 33.00
N ILE A 23 4.31 -2.85 34.03
CA ILE A 23 3.92 -4.24 33.91
C ILE A 23 2.69 -4.24 32.99
N PHE A 24 2.92 -4.40 31.69
CA PHE A 24 1.87 -4.65 30.72
C PHE A 24 1.29 -6.03 31.05
N ARG A 25 0.24 -6.06 31.89
CA ARG A 25 -0.66 -7.20 31.91
C ARG A 25 -1.27 -7.24 30.50
N PRO A 26 -1.07 -8.31 29.71
CA PRO A 26 -1.71 -8.40 28.41
C PRO A 26 -3.21 -8.49 28.67
N ILE A 27 -3.92 -7.39 28.44
CA ILE A 27 -5.37 -7.43 28.32
C ILE A 27 -5.61 -8.28 27.07
N LYS A 28 -6.05 -9.53 27.25
CA LYS A 28 -6.55 -10.38 26.16
C LYS A 28 -7.84 -9.75 25.64
N VAL A 29 -7.71 -8.73 24.81
CA VAL A 29 -8.82 -8.25 24.00
C VAL A 29 -9.01 -9.28 22.89
N SER A 30 -9.91 -10.24 23.09
CA SER A 30 -10.35 -11.11 22.01
C SER A 30 -11.27 -10.31 21.10
N VAL A 31 -10.70 -9.67 20.07
CA VAL A 31 -11.50 -9.11 18.97
C VAL A 31 -11.98 -10.29 18.13
N SER A 32 -13.26 -10.61 18.20
CA SER A 32 -13.88 -11.60 17.33
C SER A 32 -14.11 -10.96 15.97
N VAL A 33 -13.19 -11.21 15.03
CA VAL A 33 -13.38 -10.85 13.62
C VAL A 33 -14.04 -12.03 12.94
N GLN A 34 -15.24 -11.85 12.39
CA GLN A 34 -15.87 -12.89 11.57
C GLN A 34 -15.02 -13.09 10.31
N THR A 35 -14.64 -14.34 10.04
CA THR A 35 -14.00 -14.68 8.77
C THR A 35 -15.01 -14.54 7.64
N PRO A 36 -14.58 -14.16 6.44
CA PRO A 36 -15.46 -14.21 5.28
C PRO A 36 -16.00 -15.64 5.08
N PRO A 37 -17.20 -15.80 4.50
CA PRO A 37 -17.75 -17.10 4.12
C PRO A 37 -16.77 -17.94 3.28
N PRO A 38 -16.81 -19.29 3.34
CA PRO A 38 -15.88 -20.14 2.59
C PRO A 38 -15.95 -19.98 1.07
N ASP A 39 -17.09 -19.52 0.55
CA ASP A 39 -17.40 -19.28 -0.85
C ASP A 39 -17.20 -17.81 -1.27
N PHE A 40 -16.72 -16.97 -0.36
CA PHE A 40 -16.48 -15.56 -0.65
C PHE A 40 -15.29 -15.38 -1.61
N ASP A 41 -15.57 -14.82 -2.77
CA ASP A 41 -14.57 -14.42 -3.75
C ASP A 41 -14.79 -12.98 -4.18
N PHE A 42 -14.20 -12.07 -3.40
CA PHE A 42 -14.28 -10.64 -3.66
C PHE A 42 -13.88 -10.25 -5.08
N ARG A 43 -12.88 -10.92 -5.67
CA ARG A 43 -12.36 -10.56 -6.99
C ARG A 43 -13.40 -10.85 -8.06
N ASN A 44 -14.03 -12.02 -7.98
CA ASN A 44 -15.07 -12.41 -8.92
C ASN A 44 -16.32 -11.53 -8.79
N ASP A 45 -16.70 -11.17 -7.56
CA ASP A 45 -17.88 -10.32 -7.30
C ASP A 45 -17.79 -8.97 -8.01
N ILE A 46 -16.60 -8.38 -8.09
CA ILE A 46 -16.40 -7.04 -8.68
C ILE A 46 -15.83 -7.07 -10.10
N ALA A 47 -15.43 -8.23 -10.63
CA ALA A 47 -14.70 -8.35 -11.89
C ALA A 47 -15.45 -7.72 -13.07
N SER A 48 -16.77 -7.95 -13.16
CA SER A 48 -17.61 -7.44 -14.25
C SER A 48 -17.69 -5.91 -14.25
N GLU A 49 -17.99 -5.31 -13.09
CA GLU A 49 -18.08 -3.85 -12.95
C GLU A 49 -16.71 -3.19 -13.16
N SER A 50 -15.66 -3.76 -12.56
CA SER A 50 -14.28 -3.34 -12.73
C SER A 50 -13.91 -3.29 -14.22
N ARG A 51 -14.13 -4.40 -14.94
CA ARG A 51 -13.83 -4.49 -16.37
C ARG A 51 -14.60 -3.45 -17.19
N ALA A 52 -15.90 -3.29 -16.93
CA ALA A 52 -16.72 -2.31 -17.63
C ALA A 52 -16.23 -0.87 -17.41
N ALA A 53 -15.84 -0.54 -16.16
CA ALA A 53 -15.30 0.77 -15.82
C ALA A 53 -13.92 1.02 -16.47
N ILE A 54 -13.05 0.01 -16.52
CA ILE A 54 -11.75 0.08 -17.19
C ILE A 54 -11.94 0.25 -18.70
N ALA A 55 -12.81 -0.53 -19.34
CA ALA A 55 -13.11 -0.41 -20.77
C ALA A 55 -13.59 1.00 -21.16
N LYS A 56 -14.28 1.68 -20.24
CA LYS A 56 -14.78 3.05 -20.45
C LYS A 56 -13.71 4.12 -20.24
N THR A 57 -12.84 3.95 -19.24
CA THR A 57 -11.91 5.01 -18.81
C THR A 57 -10.48 4.84 -19.34
N TYR A 58 -9.99 3.60 -19.40
CA TYR A 58 -8.63 3.24 -19.84
C TYR A 58 -8.67 1.95 -20.68
N PRO A 59 -9.26 1.99 -21.90
CA PRO A 59 -9.39 0.80 -22.76
C PRO A 59 -8.05 0.12 -23.10
N GLU A 60 -6.94 0.86 -23.07
CA GLU A 60 -5.58 0.36 -23.25
C GLU A 60 -5.08 -0.57 -22.13
N LEU A 61 -5.80 -0.63 -21.00
CA LEU A 61 -5.54 -1.54 -19.88
C LEU A 61 -6.56 -2.70 -19.82
N LEU A 62 -7.48 -2.79 -20.78
CA LEU A 62 -8.55 -3.78 -20.76
C LEU A 62 -8.01 -5.21 -20.81
N ASP A 63 -6.88 -5.43 -21.50
CA ASP A 63 -6.19 -6.72 -21.55
C ASP A 63 -5.80 -7.23 -20.15
N LEU A 64 -5.42 -6.33 -19.25
CA LEU A 64 -5.11 -6.66 -17.86
C LEU A 64 -6.34 -6.97 -17.02
N ALA A 65 -7.48 -6.36 -17.34
CA ALA A 65 -8.73 -6.73 -16.69
C ALA A 65 -9.20 -8.10 -17.18
N ASP A 66 -9.08 -8.38 -18.48
CA ASP A 66 -9.50 -9.62 -19.11
C ASP A 66 -8.70 -10.84 -18.61
N ASN A 67 -7.39 -10.70 -18.42
CA ASN A 67 -6.55 -11.76 -17.84
C ASN A 67 -6.56 -11.78 -16.31
N GLY A 68 -7.35 -10.90 -15.70
CA GLY A 68 -7.52 -10.76 -14.26
C GLY A 68 -6.43 -9.94 -13.56
N THR A 69 -5.27 -9.65 -14.16
CA THR A 69 -4.14 -8.95 -13.51
C THR A 69 -4.50 -7.59 -12.92
N LEU A 70 -5.48 -6.87 -13.46
CA LEU A 70 -5.91 -5.56 -13.00
C LEU A 70 -7.36 -5.58 -12.52
N ILE A 71 -7.58 -5.05 -11.32
CA ILE A 71 -8.91 -4.86 -10.73
C ILE A 71 -9.05 -3.41 -10.27
N LEU A 72 -10.18 -2.80 -10.60
CA LEU A 72 -10.58 -1.47 -10.17
C LEU A 72 -11.66 -1.58 -9.10
N VAL A 73 -11.37 -1.10 -7.89
CA VAL A 73 -12.35 -0.93 -6.82
C VAL A 73 -12.69 0.55 -6.72
N GLN A 74 -13.96 0.89 -6.86
CA GLN A 74 -14.41 2.28 -6.83
C GLN A 74 -14.97 2.65 -5.45
N LYS A 75 -15.02 3.96 -5.17
CA LYS A 75 -15.45 4.49 -3.87
C LYS A 75 -16.81 3.97 -3.39
N GLN A 76 -17.77 3.78 -4.30
CA GLN A 76 -19.10 3.26 -3.95
C GLN A 76 -19.07 1.80 -3.46
N SER A 77 -18.01 1.06 -3.74
CA SER A 77 -17.82 -0.32 -3.29
C SER A 77 -17.24 -0.40 -1.87
N PHE A 78 -16.87 0.74 -1.27
CA PHE A 78 -16.32 0.77 0.08
C PHE A 78 -17.42 0.75 1.15
N GLY A 79 -17.07 0.17 2.31
CA GLY A 79 -17.94 0.17 3.48
C GLY A 79 -18.08 1.57 4.11
N PRO A 80 -19.01 1.74 5.05
CA PRO A 80 -19.19 3.00 5.75
C PRO A 80 -17.93 3.39 6.53
N VAL A 81 -17.50 4.65 6.40
CA VAL A 81 -16.39 5.18 7.20
C VAL A 81 -16.82 5.24 8.66
N PRO A 82 -16.08 4.59 9.59
CA PRO A 82 -16.44 4.63 11.00
C PRO A 82 -16.41 6.04 11.58
N ALA A 83 -17.38 6.37 12.44
CA ALA A 83 -17.56 7.72 12.99
C ALA A 83 -16.36 8.27 13.80
N TRP A 84 -15.42 7.41 14.19
CA TRP A 84 -14.20 7.75 14.94
C TRP A 84 -13.01 8.10 14.04
N ARG A 85 -13.13 7.96 12.71
CA ARG A 85 -12.12 8.40 11.73
C ARG A 85 -12.71 9.46 10.79
N LYS A 86 -13.15 10.59 11.34
CA LYS A 86 -13.78 11.67 10.54
C LYS A 86 -12.80 12.37 9.62
N GLU A 87 -11.52 12.41 9.97
CA GLU A 87 -10.48 12.97 9.10
C GLU A 87 -10.05 12.03 7.96
N PHE A 88 -10.45 10.75 8.01
CA PHE A 88 -10.07 9.78 6.99
C PHE A 88 -10.96 9.94 5.76
N VAL A 89 -10.31 10.15 4.62
CA VAL A 89 -10.97 10.21 3.31
C VAL A 89 -10.60 8.95 2.54
N GLU A 90 -11.59 8.12 2.24
CA GLU A 90 -11.44 7.00 1.29
C GLU A 90 -11.01 7.54 -0.09
N PRO A 91 -10.10 6.85 -0.80
CA PRO A 91 -9.73 7.25 -2.15
C PRO A 91 -10.93 7.21 -3.11
N GLU A 92 -10.85 7.88 -4.25
CA GLU A 92 -11.92 7.76 -5.28
C GLU A 92 -11.91 6.38 -5.97
N ALA A 93 -10.71 5.79 -6.08
CA ALA A 93 -10.52 4.48 -6.68
C ALA A 93 -9.25 3.82 -6.12
N ILE A 94 -9.27 2.50 -6.05
CA ILE A 94 -8.10 1.65 -5.78
C ILE A 94 -7.86 0.77 -7.00
N TRP A 95 -6.65 0.84 -7.53
CA TRP A 95 -6.18 0.02 -8.65
C TRP A 95 -5.31 -1.11 -8.12
N LEU A 96 -5.85 -2.32 -8.09
CA LEU A 96 -5.16 -3.52 -7.61
C LEU A 96 -4.47 -4.21 -8.78
N VAL A 97 -3.13 -4.23 -8.76
CA VAL A 97 -2.29 -4.91 -9.76
C VAL A 97 -1.77 -6.21 -9.17
N GLY A 98 -2.30 -7.33 -9.62
CA GLY A 98 -1.87 -8.67 -9.21
C GLY A 98 -0.67 -9.14 -10.02
N THR A 99 0.53 -9.01 -9.45
CA THR A 99 1.76 -9.57 -10.04
C THR A 99 2.25 -10.79 -9.26
N SER A 100 2.65 -11.83 -9.97
CA SER A 100 3.34 -12.99 -9.39
C SER A 100 4.83 -12.86 -9.68
N HIS A 101 5.68 -12.89 -8.64
CA HIS A 101 7.15 -12.81 -8.73
C HIS A 101 7.72 -11.45 -9.20
N ILE A 102 9.02 -11.24 -8.93
CA ILE A 102 9.80 -10.12 -9.46
C ILE A 102 10.30 -10.56 -10.84
N SER A 103 9.52 -10.28 -11.88
CA SER A 103 9.90 -10.52 -13.28
C SER A 103 9.93 -9.20 -14.05
N PRO A 104 10.68 -9.12 -15.17
CA PRO A 104 10.63 -7.97 -16.07
C PRO A 104 9.20 -7.69 -16.57
N GLU A 105 8.41 -8.74 -16.79
CA GLU A 105 6.99 -8.63 -17.18
C GLU A 105 6.16 -7.95 -16.08
N SER A 106 6.26 -8.41 -14.83
CA SER A 106 5.59 -7.78 -13.69
C SER A 106 5.95 -6.30 -13.56
N ALA A 107 7.22 -5.95 -13.74
CA ALA A 107 7.68 -4.56 -13.71
C ALA A 107 7.09 -3.72 -14.87
N SER A 108 7.05 -4.28 -16.08
CA SER A 108 6.46 -3.62 -17.25
C SER A 108 4.95 -3.39 -17.10
N ILE A 109 4.21 -4.35 -16.55
CA ILE A 109 2.78 -4.22 -16.25
C ILE A 109 2.55 -3.10 -15.24
N VAL A 110 3.30 -3.08 -14.14
CA VAL A 110 3.17 -2.03 -13.11
C VAL A 110 3.53 -0.66 -13.69
N GLU A 111 4.62 -0.56 -14.45
CA GLU A 111 5.00 0.69 -15.11
C GLU A 111 3.88 1.19 -16.05
N ARG A 112 3.31 0.29 -16.86
CA ARG A 112 2.22 0.61 -17.78
C ARG A 112 1.01 1.17 -17.02
N VAL A 113 0.58 0.50 -15.95
CA VAL A 113 -0.56 0.95 -15.13
C VAL A 113 -0.28 2.30 -14.49
N VAL A 114 0.87 2.48 -13.84
CA VAL A 114 1.20 3.73 -13.12
C VAL A 114 1.31 4.91 -14.08
N ARG A 115 1.95 4.74 -15.24
CA ARG A 115 2.07 5.81 -16.25
C ARG A 115 0.73 6.23 -16.83
N THR A 116 -0.18 5.28 -16.97
CA THR A 116 -1.50 5.48 -17.57
C THR A 116 -2.46 6.13 -16.56
N VAL A 117 -2.62 5.51 -15.40
CA VAL A 117 -3.57 5.93 -14.35
C VAL A 117 -3.09 7.18 -13.60
N LYS A 118 -1.77 7.37 -13.47
CA LYS A 118 -1.15 8.46 -12.70
C LYS A 118 -1.75 8.60 -11.28
N PRO A 119 -1.69 7.55 -10.45
CA PRO A 119 -2.31 7.59 -9.12
C PRO A 119 -1.59 8.56 -8.19
N ASP A 120 -2.32 9.15 -7.25
CA ASP A 120 -1.75 10.03 -6.21
C ASP A 120 -0.82 9.29 -5.26
N ASN A 121 -1.10 8.00 -5.02
CA ASN A 121 -0.36 7.16 -4.09
C ASN A 121 -0.15 5.77 -4.69
N VAL A 122 1.05 5.21 -4.45
CA VAL A 122 1.38 3.82 -4.81
C VAL A 122 1.75 3.07 -3.53
N ALA A 123 0.97 2.06 -3.19
CA ALA A 123 1.25 1.14 -2.10
C ALA A 123 1.71 -0.21 -2.67
N VAL A 124 2.75 -0.80 -2.07
CA VAL A 124 3.30 -2.10 -2.50
C VAL A 124 3.17 -3.10 -1.37
N GLU A 125 2.45 -4.19 -1.62
CA GLU A 125 2.42 -5.34 -0.72
C GLU A 125 3.59 -6.28 -1.04
N LEU A 126 4.39 -6.59 -0.02
CA LEU A 126 5.50 -7.52 -0.13
C LEU A 126 5.26 -8.73 0.77
N CYS A 127 5.40 -9.93 0.21
CA CYS A 127 5.43 -11.15 1.02
C CYS A 127 6.51 -11.04 2.11
N ARG A 128 6.31 -11.72 3.25
CA ARG A 128 7.17 -11.61 4.44
C ARG A 128 8.67 -11.80 4.16
N SER A 129 9.04 -12.76 3.31
CA SER A 129 10.43 -13.00 2.90
C SER A 129 11.04 -11.81 2.16
N ARG A 130 10.24 -11.09 1.36
CA ARG A 130 10.69 -10.00 0.49
C ARG A 130 10.83 -8.68 1.23
N LYS A 131 10.04 -8.45 2.29
CA LYS A 131 10.19 -7.29 3.17
C LYS A 131 11.62 -7.22 3.75
N VAL A 132 12.20 -8.37 4.10
CA VAL A 132 13.57 -8.45 4.64
C VAL A 132 14.60 -8.06 3.59
N GLN A 133 14.47 -8.57 2.36
CA GLN A 133 15.41 -8.29 1.29
C GLN A 133 15.35 -6.82 0.82
N PHE A 134 14.14 -6.25 0.65
CA PHE A 134 13.99 -4.84 0.30
C PHE A 134 14.61 -3.92 1.35
N PHE A 135 14.43 -4.22 2.64
CA PHE A 135 15.03 -3.45 3.72
C PHE A 135 16.56 -3.53 3.74
N ILE A 136 17.13 -4.71 3.48
CA ILE A 136 18.59 -4.89 3.40
C ILE A 136 19.15 -4.12 2.20
N GLN A 137 18.50 -4.22 1.04
CA GLN A 137 18.95 -3.59 -0.21
C GLN A 137 18.88 -2.05 -0.13
N THR A 138 17.86 -1.51 0.54
CA THR A 138 17.74 -0.06 0.77
C THR A 138 18.67 0.47 1.85
N LYS A 139 19.00 -0.31 2.89
CA LYS A 139 19.94 0.12 3.95
C LYS A 139 21.41 -0.07 3.62
N PHE A 140 21.75 -1.10 2.85
CA PHE A 140 23.15 -1.51 2.63
C PHE A 140 23.63 -1.32 1.20
N GLY A 141 22.76 -0.80 0.31
CA GLY A 141 23.06 -0.59 -1.10
C GLY A 141 23.09 -1.90 -1.89
N PHE A 142 22.82 -1.80 -3.20
CA PHE A 142 23.00 -2.92 -4.13
C PHE A 142 24.49 -3.29 -4.15
N ARG A 143 24.85 -4.47 -3.62
CA ARG A 143 26.01 -5.20 -4.15
C ARG A 143 25.47 -6.07 -5.28
N GLU A 144 25.86 -5.73 -6.50
CA GLU A 144 25.71 -6.64 -7.64
C GLU A 144 26.32 -8.00 -7.25
N ILE A 145 25.56 -9.06 -7.51
CA ILE A 145 26.04 -10.45 -7.47
C ILE A 145 26.23 -10.87 -8.92
#